data_AF-A0A1E5VMU4-F1
#
_entry.id   AF-A0A1E5VMU4-F1
#
_cell.length_a   1.000
_cell.length_b   1.000
_cell.length_c   1.000
_cell.angle_alpha   90.00
_cell.angle_beta   90.00
_cell.angle_gamma   90.00
#
_symmetry.space_group_name_H-M   'P 1'
#
loop_
_entity.id
_entity.type
_entity.pdbx_description
1 polymer ?
#
loop_
_entity_poly.entity_id
_entity_poly.type
_entity_poly.pdbx_seq_one_letter_code
_entity_poly.pdbx_strand_id
1 'polypeptide(L)' 'MDVKEKGANDFTELKESPANTWTLESKAQLLGPLSVRFAAKSSGYPVVDDAIPAGFKVGSDYRTSLQL' A
#
# COMPACT_ATOMS: atom_id res chain seq x y z
N MET A 1 -4.44 6.72 -1.79
CA MET A 1 -3.69 5.72 -0.99
C MET A 1 -2.40 5.46 -1.72
N ASP A 2 -1.30 5.29 -1.00
CA ASP A 2 0.01 5.16 -1.63
C ASP A 2 0.73 3.91 -1.11
N VAL A 3 1.67 3.40 -1.90
CA VAL A 3 2.53 2.27 -1.53
C VAL A 3 3.99 2.60 -1.72
N LYS A 4 4.86 1.96 -0.93
CA LYS A 4 6.31 2.10 -1.06
C LYS A 4 6.97 0.74 -0.99
N GLU A 5 7.78 0.43 -1.99
CA GLU A 5 8.62 -0.77 -2.02
C GLU A 5 9.74 -0.68 -0.99
N LYS A 6 10.19 -1.82 -0.47
CA LYS A 6 11.29 -1.84 0.49
C LYS A 6 12.55 -1.23 -0.10
N GLY A 7 13.11 -0.24 0.61
CA GLY A 7 14.32 0.47 0.19
C GLY A 7 14.07 1.63 -0.79
N ALA A 8 12.85 1.84 -1.26
CA ALA A 8 12.50 3.05 -1.98
C ALA A 8 12.43 4.26 -1.05
N ASN A 9 12.73 5.45 -1.60
CA ASN A 9 12.65 6.71 -0.86
C ASN A 9 11.22 7.26 -0.83
N ASP A 10 10.49 7.10 -1.93
CA ASP A 10 9.22 7.77 -2.18
C ASP A 10 8.04 6.81 -2.24
N PHE A 11 6.87 7.30 -1.84
CA PHE A 11 5.60 6.61 -2.01
C PHE A 11 5.05 6.83 -3.42
N THR A 12 4.51 5.77 -4.01
CA THR A 12 3.82 5.80 -5.30
C THR A 12 2.32 5.84 -5.07
N GLU A 13 1.65 6.83 -5.67
CA GLU A 13 0.20 6.98 -5.60
C GLU A 13 -0.50 5.83 -6.34
N LEU A 14 -1.54 5.28 -5.72
CA LEU A 14 -2.40 4.28 -6.33
C LEU A 14 -3.62 4.92 -6.98
N LYS A 15 -4.05 4.37 -8.12
CA LYS A 15 -5.29 4.76 -8.79
C LYS A 15 -6.49 4.22 -8.04
N GLU A 16 -7.32 5.10 -7.50
CA GLU A 16 -8.59 4.75 -6.86
C GLU A 16 -9.67 4.42 -7.90
N SER A 17 -10.52 3.44 -7.58
CA SER A 17 -11.71 3.08 -8.35
C SER A 17 -12.98 3.31 -7.53
N PRO A 18 -14.16 3.45 -8.18
CA PRO A 18 -15.44 3.62 -7.48
C PRO A 18 -15.81 2.47 -6.54
N ALA A 19 -15.23 1.28 -6.74
CA ALA A 19 -15.42 0.11 -5.89
C ALA A 19 -14.51 0.12 -4.64
N ASN A 20 -13.93 1.26 -4.29
CA ASN A 20 -13.00 1.42 -3.16
C ASN A 20 -11.80 0.45 -3.25
N THR A 21 -11.32 0.22 -4.47
CA THR A 21 -10.12 -0.57 -4.78
C THR A 21 -9.05 0.35 -5.32
N TRP A 22 -7.81 0.20 -4.85
CA TRP A 22 -6.65 0.97 -5.28
C TRP A 22 -5.69 0.09 -6.08
N THR A 23 -5.28 0.56 -7.26
CA THR A 23 -4.48 -0.23 -8.21
C THR A 23 -3.16 0.45 -8.51
N LEU A 24 -2.08 -0.34 -8.53
CA LEU A 24 -0.79 0.04 -9.10
C LEU A 24 -0.55 -0.79 -10.37
N GLU A 25 -0.45 -0.14 -11.51
CA GLU A 25 0.02 -0.77 -12.74
C GLU A 25 1.53 -0.56 -12.86
N SER A 26 2.30 -1.65 -12.85
CA SER A 26 3.75 -1.61 -13.06
C SER A 26 4.16 -2.60 -14.14
N LYS A 27 5.10 -2.19 -15.00
CA LYS A 27 5.77 -3.08 -15.97
C LYS A 27 6.92 -3.86 -15.35
N ALA A 28 7.40 -3.42 -14.18
CA ALA A 28 8.45 -4.07 -13.41
C ALA A 28 7.84 -4.94 -12.30
N GLN A 29 8.61 -5.92 -11.85
CA GLN A 29 8.23 -6.70 -10.66
C GLN A 29 8.21 -5.79 -9.44
N LEU A 30 7.13 -5.88 -8.64
CA LEU A 30 7.05 -5.20 -7.36
C LEU A 30 7.94 -5.90 -6.32
N LEU A 31 8.81 -5.13 -5.67
CA LEU A 31 9.72 -5.53 -4.62
C LEU A 31 9.06 -5.34 -3.26
N GLY A 32 8.53 -6.43 -2.70
CA GLY A 32 8.03 -6.43 -1.34
C GLY A 32 9.15 -6.58 -0.28
N PRO A 33 8.81 -6.44 1.01
CA PRO A 33 7.50 -6.02 1.52
C PRO A 33 7.14 -4.58 1.11
N LEU A 34 5.84 -4.30 1.05
CA LEU A 34 5.30 -2.98 0.70
C LEU A 34 4.77 -2.29 1.95
N SER A 35 5.21 -1.06 2.20
CA SER A 35 4.56 -0.15 3.14
C SER A 35 3.34 0.49 2.48
N VAL A 36 2.28 0.74 3.25
CA VAL A 36 1.05 1.40 2.77
C VAL A 36 0.85 2.70 3.53
N ARG A 37 0.52 3.78 2.82
CA ARG A 37 0.14 5.07 3.38
C ARG A 37 -1.31 5.37 3.03
N PHE A 38 -2.15 5.48 4.06
CA PHE A 38 -3.57 5.78 3.90
C PHE A 38 -3.78 7.30 3.86
N ALA A 39 -4.71 7.76 3.03
CA ALA A 39 -5.16 9.14 3.06
C ALA A 39 -6.26 9.25 4.13
N ALA A 40 -6.00 9.96 5.23
CA ALA A 40 -7.05 10.30 6.18
C ALA A 40 -7.53 11.74 5.92
N LYS A 41 -8.85 11.93 5.83
CA LYS A 41 -9.46 13.22 5.49
C LYS A 41 -9.24 14.32 6.55
N SER A 42 -8.73 13.97 7.74
CA SER A 42 -8.59 14.92 8.87
C SER A 42 -7.38 14.71 9.81
N SER A 43 -6.64 13.61 9.72
CA SER A 43 -5.60 13.25 10.71
C SER A 43 -4.19 13.05 10.14
N GLY A 44 -3.97 13.44 8.88
CA GLY A 44 -2.70 13.25 8.19
C GLY A 44 -2.64 11.95 7.40
N TYR A 45 -1.43 11.42 7.20
CA TYR A 45 -1.19 10.24 6.36
C TYR A 45 -0.60 9.10 7.19
N PRO A 46 -1.43 8.27 7.85
CA PRO A 46 -0.92 7.14 8.61
C PRO A 46 -0.24 6.13 7.68
N VAL A 47 0.93 5.67 8.13
CA VAL A 47 1.77 4.70 7.43
C VAL A 47 1.79 3.40 8.21
N VAL A 48 1.63 2.28 7.51
CA VAL A 48 1.94 0.96 8.03
C VAL A 48 3.11 0.40 7.24
N ASP A 49 4.24 0.25 7.91
CA ASP A 49 5.43 -0.34 7.31
C ASP A 49 5.28 -1.85 7.13
N ASP A 50 5.84 -2.36 6.03
CA ASP A 50 5.85 -3.78 5.67
C ASP A 50 4.46 -4.47 5.71
N ALA A 51 3.39 -3.71 5.45
CA ALA A 51 2.00 -4.17 5.54
C ALA A 51 1.68 -5.35 4.60
N ILE A 52 2.34 -5.43 3.44
CA ILE A 52 2.23 -6.54 2.49
C ILE A 52 3.60 -7.24 2.44
N PRO A 53 3.72 -8.53 2.77
CA PRO A 53 5.01 -9.21 2.84
C PRO A 53 5.63 -9.46 1.46
N ALA A 54 6.96 -9.66 1.39
CA ALA A 54 7.68 -9.92 0.13
C ALA A 54 7.14 -11.12 -0.69
N GLY A 55 6.70 -12.17 -0.01
CA GLY A 55 6.11 -13.36 -0.62
C GLY A 55 4.59 -13.34 -0.66
N PHE A 56 3.97 -12.17 -0.85
CA PHE A 56 2.52 -12.06 -0.83
C PHE A 56 1.87 -12.97 -1.87
N LYS A 57 0.69 -13.48 -1.52
CA LYS A 57 -0.09 -14.37 -2.39
C LYS A 57 -1.34 -13.64 -2.85
N VAL A 58 -1.63 -13.75 -4.15
CA VAL A 58 -2.85 -13.22 -4.74
C VAL A 58 -4.07 -13.80 -3.99
N GLY A 59 -5.04 -12.95 -3.67
CA GLY A 59 -6.25 -13.32 -2.95
C GLY A 59 -6.07 -13.53 -1.44
N SER A 60 -4.91 -13.21 -0.86
CA SER A 60 -4.71 -13.23 0.60
C SER A 60 -5.02 -11.88 1.22
N ASP A 61 -5.58 -11.93 2.43
CA ASP A 61 -5.81 -10.75 3.27
C ASP A 61 -4.63 -10.51 4.21
N TYR A 62 -4.08 -9.29 4.17
CA TYR A 62 -3.08 -8.82 5.13
C TYR A 62 -3.69 -7.72 5.99
N ARG A 63 -3.89 -8.00 7.28
CA ARG A 63 -4.58 -7.10 8.22
C ARG A 63 -3.57 -6.34 9.07
N THR A 64 -3.84 -5.05 9.29
CA THR A 64 -3.06 -4.18 10.18
C THR A 64 -3.91 -3.82 11.39
N SER A 65 -3.27 -3.40 12.49
CA SER A 65 -3.99 -2.90 13.68
C SER A 65 -4.38 -1.42 13.57
N LEU A 66 -4.15 -0.80 12.40
CA LEU A 66 -4.47 0.61 12.17
C LEU A 66 -5.99 0.81 12.21
N GLN A 67 -6.43 1.77 13.01
CA GLN A 67 -7.80 2.26 13.03
C GLN A 67 -7.78 3.70 12.53
N LEU A 68 -8.57 3.98 11.48
CA LEU A 68 -8.68 5.29 10.81
C LEU A 68 -9.92 6.05 11.26
#